data_AF-A0AAD7NZX4-F1
#
_entry.id   AF-A0AAD7NZX4-F1
#
_cell.length_a   1.000
_cell.length_b   1.000
_cell.length_c   1.000
_cell.angle_alpha   90.00
_cell.angle_beta   90.00
_cell.angle_gamma   90.00
#
_symmetry.space_group_name_H-M   'P 1'
#
loop_
_entity.id
_entity.type
_entity.pdbx_description
1 polymer ?
#
loop_
_entity_poly.entity_id
_entity_poly.type
_entity_poly.pdbx_seq_one_letter_code
_entity_poly.pdbx_strand_id
1 'polypeptide(L)'
;LPLPVIAAHIRLGRKYDFRELLDLALARLTFENPTTLEEYDALLSPVLGYRPTRGAFYFDILALAREHNISSVLPVAYYHVVLCASSADDLFKAVKRDDGTEASLALVDLRRCVSGRGKNLVTRTQPGYTHGWCGSWTPSINCTPACTTIRESHLRTLLATRSLKALFNFSSEWVAKHHPGLCAACK
;
A
#
# COMPACT_ATOMS: atom_id res chain seq x y z
N LEU A 1 -13.83 0.09 16.56
CA LEU A 1 -13.41 1.03 17.62
C LEU A 1 -12.53 2.09 16.98
N PRO A 2 -12.70 3.39 17.30
CA PRO A 2 -11.81 4.44 16.79
C PRO A 2 -10.36 4.22 17.24
N LEU A 3 -9.39 4.57 16.39
CA LEU A 3 -7.96 4.42 16.71
C LEU A 3 -7.52 5.12 18.01
N PRO A 4 -7.99 6.35 18.34
CA PRO A 4 -7.65 6.98 19.62
C PRO A 4 -8.11 6.15 20.83
N VAL A 5 -9.25 5.47 20.71
CA VAL A 5 -9.76 4.57 21.75
C VAL A 5 -8.86 3.35 21.87
N ILE A 6 -8.48 2.72 20.76
CA ILE A 6 -7.54 1.58 20.74
C ILE A 6 -6.20 1.98 21.38
N ALA A 7 -5.65 3.14 21.01
CA ALA A 7 -4.40 3.66 21.58
C ALA A 7 -4.50 3.86 23.09
N ALA A 8 -5.60 4.45 23.57
CA ALA A 8 -5.86 4.63 25.00
C ALA A 8 -5.93 3.27 25.74
N HIS A 9 -6.61 2.28 25.16
CA HIS A 9 -6.71 0.94 25.73
C HIS A 9 -5.34 0.26 25.84
N ILE A 10 -4.50 0.37 24.81
CA ILE A 10 -3.13 -0.19 24.84
C ILE A 10 -2.28 0.50 25.92
N ARG A 11 -2.31 1.84 25.99
CA ARG A 11 -1.53 2.61 26.97
C ARG A 11 -1.96 2.31 28.41
N LEU A 12 -3.27 2.30 28.67
CA LEU A 12 -3.82 1.96 29.99
C LEU A 12 -3.55 0.51 30.35
N GLY A 13 -3.80 -0.42 29.42
CA GLY A 13 -3.56 -1.85 29.58
C GLY A 13 -2.12 -2.15 29.95
N ARG A 14 -1.14 -1.52 29.29
CA ARG A 14 0.28 -1.67 29.64
C ARG A 14 0.68 -0.96 30.93
N LYS A 15 0.13 0.22 31.21
CA LYS A 15 0.49 1.00 32.40
C LYS A 15 -0.03 0.36 33.69
N TYR A 16 -1.21 -0.25 33.65
CA TYR A 16 -1.91 -0.78 34.82
C TYR A 16 -2.07 -2.31 34.83
N ASP A 17 -1.43 -3.02 33.88
CA ASP A 17 -1.55 -4.48 33.65
C ASP A 17 -3.01 -4.97 33.48
N PHE A 18 -3.84 -4.18 32.80
CA PHE A 18 -5.21 -4.59 32.45
C PHE A 18 -5.18 -5.45 31.19
N ARG A 19 -4.91 -6.74 31.37
CA ARG A 19 -4.69 -7.70 30.27
C ARG A 19 -5.88 -7.82 29.33
N GLU A 20 -7.10 -7.95 29.86
CA GLU A 20 -8.32 -8.05 29.04
C GLU A 20 -8.50 -6.83 28.13
N LEU A 21 -8.22 -5.63 28.66
CA LEU A 21 -8.31 -4.38 27.91
C LEU A 21 -7.25 -4.30 26.81
N LEU A 22 -6.02 -4.73 27.13
CA LEU A 22 -4.91 -4.79 26.20
C LEU A 22 -5.18 -5.79 25.08
N ASP A 23 -5.65 -6.99 25.42
CA ASP A 23 -5.93 -8.08 24.48
C ASP A 23 -7.04 -7.69 23.51
N LEU A 24 -8.12 -7.06 24.00
CA LEU A 24 -9.19 -6.54 23.15
C LEU A 24 -8.67 -5.50 22.14
N ALA A 25 -7.82 -4.59 22.60
CA ALA A 25 -7.28 -3.54 21.75
C ALA A 25 -6.28 -4.08 20.72
N LEU A 26 -5.43 -5.02 21.12
CA LEU A 26 -4.49 -5.69 20.21
C LEU A 26 -5.22 -6.53 19.18
N ALA A 27 -6.20 -7.34 19.60
CA ALA A 27 -7.03 -8.14 18.69
C ALA A 27 -7.73 -7.26 17.65
N ARG A 28 -8.24 -6.08 18.05
CA ARG A 28 -8.84 -5.15 17.10
C ARG A 28 -7.82 -4.55 16.14
N LEU A 29 -6.66 -4.15 16.64
CA LEU A 29 -5.62 -3.52 15.84
C LEU A 29 -5.05 -4.50 14.80
N THR A 30 -4.82 -5.76 15.19
CA THR A 30 -4.30 -6.81 14.29
C THR A 30 -5.38 -7.33 13.34
N PHE A 31 -6.64 -7.38 13.75
CA PHE A 31 -7.74 -7.72 12.84
C PHE A 31 -7.83 -6.76 11.65
N GLU A 32 -7.63 -5.46 11.86
CA GLU A 32 -7.63 -4.46 10.78
C GLU A 32 -6.29 -4.34 10.05
N ASN A 33 -5.22 -4.93 10.60
CA ASN A 33 -3.86 -4.89 10.06
C ASN A 33 -3.23 -6.30 10.16
N PRO A 34 -3.71 -7.24 9.35
CA PRO A 34 -3.29 -8.64 9.43
C PRO A 34 -1.83 -8.82 9.01
N THR A 35 -1.27 -9.97 9.37
CA THR A 35 0.13 -10.31 9.07
C THR A 35 0.28 -11.12 7.80
N THR A 36 -0.81 -11.71 7.30
CA THR A 36 -0.82 -12.53 6.08
C THR A 36 -1.57 -11.85 4.94
N LEU A 37 -1.22 -12.21 3.70
CA LEU A 37 -1.88 -11.67 2.52
C LEU A 37 -3.30 -12.23 2.40
N GLU A 38 -3.50 -13.49 2.78
CA GLU A 38 -4.78 -14.19 2.74
C GLU A 38 -5.81 -13.52 3.65
N GLU A 39 -5.42 -13.17 4.87
CA GLU A 39 -6.27 -12.39 5.79
C GLU A 39 -6.53 -10.98 5.26
N TYR A 40 -5.53 -10.34 4.67
CA TYR A 40 -5.70 -9.02 4.07
C TYR A 40 -6.71 -9.04 2.91
N ASP A 41 -6.62 -10.04 2.03
CA ASP A 41 -7.55 -10.23 0.92
C ASP A 41 -8.96 -10.56 1.43
N ALA A 42 -9.07 -11.34 2.51
CA ALA A 42 -10.36 -11.60 3.17
C ALA A 42 -11.00 -10.30 3.69
N LEU A 43 -10.22 -9.36 4.25
CA LEU A 43 -10.71 -8.05 4.69
C LEU A 43 -11.28 -7.21 3.54
N LEU A 44 -10.70 -7.30 2.34
CA LEU A 44 -11.16 -6.58 1.16
C LEU A 44 -12.47 -7.14 0.58
N SER A 45 -12.94 -8.28 1.08
CA SER A 45 -14.22 -8.85 0.68
C SER A 45 -15.38 -7.87 0.95
N PRO A 46 -16.33 -7.71 0.00
CA PRO A 46 -17.52 -6.88 0.20
C PRO A 46 -18.33 -7.24 1.46
N VAL A 47 -18.22 -8.49 1.90
CA VAL A 47 -18.92 -9.04 3.07
C VAL A 47 -18.50 -8.35 4.37
N LEU A 48 -17.23 -7.98 4.51
CA LEU A 48 -16.71 -7.39 5.74
C LEU A 48 -16.81 -5.85 5.77
N GLY A 49 -17.18 -5.23 4.64
CA GLY A 49 -17.41 -3.78 4.57
C GLY A 49 -16.19 -2.92 4.90
N TYR A 50 -14.98 -3.50 4.88
CA TYR A 50 -13.74 -2.77 5.17
C TYR A 50 -13.54 -1.65 4.16
N ARG A 51 -13.38 -0.42 4.67
CA ARG A 51 -13.02 0.73 3.87
C ARG A 51 -11.69 1.27 4.39
N PRO A 52 -10.59 1.17 3.62
CA PRO A 52 -9.31 1.70 4.06
C PRO A 52 -9.46 3.21 4.34
N THR A 53 -9.21 3.58 5.60
CA THR A 53 -9.30 4.96 6.06
C THR A 53 -8.18 5.77 5.40
N ARG A 54 -8.48 6.99 4.95
CA ARG A 54 -7.51 7.85 4.28
C ARG A 54 -6.85 8.82 5.26
N GLY A 55 -5.72 9.39 4.85
CA GLY A 55 -5.06 10.47 5.58
C GLY A 55 -4.14 9.98 6.71
N ALA A 56 -4.16 10.70 7.83
CA ALA A 56 -3.24 10.53 8.95
C ALA A 56 -3.39 9.18 9.69
N PHE A 57 -4.48 8.44 9.46
CA PHE A 57 -4.79 7.19 10.16
C PHE A 57 -3.64 6.18 10.19
N TYR A 58 -3.01 5.91 9.04
CA TYR A 58 -1.89 4.97 8.99
C TYR A 58 -0.58 5.53 9.55
N PHE A 59 -0.43 6.86 9.64
CA PHE A 59 0.70 7.49 10.32
C PHE A 59 0.57 7.25 11.83
N ASP A 60 -0.64 7.40 12.36
CA ASP A 60 -0.95 7.15 13.75
C ASP A 60 -0.81 5.66 14.11
N ILE A 61 -1.19 4.73 13.21
CA ILE A 61 -0.92 3.29 13.39
C ILE A 61 0.58 3.02 13.47
N LEU A 62 1.39 3.58 12.56
CA LEU A 62 2.84 3.40 12.59
C LEU A 62 3.45 3.92 13.89
N ALA A 63 3.04 5.12 14.33
CA ALA A 63 3.49 5.71 15.58
C ALA A 63 3.12 4.82 16.78
N LEU A 64 1.86 4.36 16.86
CA LEU A 64 1.38 3.50 17.93
C LEU A 64 2.08 2.13 17.96
N ALA A 65 2.28 1.53 16.79
CA ALA A 65 2.99 0.27 16.63
C ALA A 65 4.45 0.38 17.10
N ARG A 66 5.10 1.51 16.81
CA ARG A 66 6.46 1.81 17.28
C ARG A 66 6.51 2.05 18.79
N GLU A 67 5.59 2.85 19.32
CA GLU A 67 5.48 3.16 20.75
C GLU A 67 5.36 1.88 21.60
N HIS A 68 4.62 0.88 21.10
CA HIS A 68 4.32 -0.33 21.85
C HIS A 68 4.98 -1.61 21.31
N ASN A 69 5.92 -1.50 20.38
CA ASN A 69 6.61 -2.64 19.76
C ASN A 69 5.67 -3.69 19.14
N ILE A 70 4.58 -3.25 18.50
CA ILE A 70 3.60 -4.12 17.84
C ILE A 70 4.02 -4.25 16.37
N SER A 71 5.00 -5.12 16.10
CA SER A 71 5.58 -5.25 14.75
C SER A 71 4.64 -5.87 13.72
N SER A 72 3.66 -6.69 14.17
CA SER A 72 2.73 -7.43 13.32
C SER A 72 1.92 -6.53 12.38
N VAL A 73 1.60 -5.30 12.80
CA VAL A 73 0.73 -4.38 12.04
C VAL A 73 1.49 -3.49 11.06
N LEU A 74 2.82 -3.47 11.16
CA LEU A 74 3.67 -2.61 10.33
C LEU A 74 3.57 -2.87 8.82
N PRO A 75 3.49 -4.14 8.32
CA PRO A 75 3.44 -4.40 6.88
C PRO A 75 2.26 -3.69 6.20
N VAL A 76 1.06 -3.86 6.75
CA VAL A 76 -0.18 -3.25 6.23
C VAL A 76 -0.12 -1.73 6.35
N ALA A 77 0.33 -1.20 7.49
CA ALA A 77 0.45 0.23 7.70
C ALA A 77 1.41 0.89 6.69
N TYR A 78 2.60 0.33 6.47
CA TYR A 78 3.52 0.83 5.45
C TYR A 78 2.95 0.73 4.04
N TYR A 79 2.32 -0.40 3.71
CA TYR A 79 1.70 -0.61 2.41
C TYR A 79 0.67 0.49 2.11
N HIS A 80 -0.21 0.81 3.07
CA HIS A 80 -1.21 1.85 2.88
C HIS A 80 -0.64 3.26 2.84
N VAL A 81 0.36 3.58 3.66
CA VAL A 81 1.05 4.89 3.59
C VAL A 81 1.63 5.10 2.19
N VAL A 82 2.32 4.10 1.67
CA VAL A 82 2.97 4.12 0.36
C VAL A 82 1.95 4.13 -0.78
N LEU A 83 0.82 3.41 -0.65
CA LEU A 83 -0.27 3.37 -1.62
C LEU A 83 -1.03 4.70 -1.70
N CYS A 84 -1.30 5.35 -0.56
CA CYS A 84 -2.05 6.59 -0.47
C CYS A 84 -1.22 7.82 -0.89
N ALA A 85 0.11 7.73 -0.87
CA ALA A 85 0.99 8.81 -1.32
C ALA A 85 0.96 8.96 -2.85
N SER A 86 0.56 10.15 -3.32
CA SER A 86 0.49 10.49 -4.74
C SER A 86 1.84 10.85 -5.35
N SER A 87 2.86 11.03 -4.51
CA SER A 87 4.26 11.26 -4.86
C SER A 87 5.17 10.90 -3.69
N ALA A 88 6.49 10.83 -3.93
CA ALA A 88 7.46 10.71 -2.84
C ALA A 88 7.43 11.95 -1.92
N ASP A 89 7.22 13.14 -2.48
CA ASP A 89 7.14 14.40 -1.74
C ASP A 89 5.97 14.43 -0.76
N ASP A 90 4.85 13.77 -1.10
CA ASP A 90 3.69 13.67 -0.20
C ASP A 90 3.99 12.89 1.08
N LEU A 91 4.99 12.00 1.07
CA LEU A 91 5.40 11.31 2.29
C LEU A 91 6.04 12.29 3.30
N PHE A 92 6.68 13.35 2.81
CA PHE A 92 7.34 14.35 3.66
C PHE A 92 6.37 15.42 4.18
N LYS A 93 5.17 15.52 3.62
CA LYS A 93 4.17 16.49 4.04
C LYS A 93 3.47 16.02 5.31
N ALA A 94 3.25 16.95 6.23
CA ALA A 94 2.37 16.70 7.35
C ALA A 94 0.91 16.57 6.86
N VAL A 95 0.17 15.66 7.46
CA VAL A 95 -1.24 15.41 7.13
C VAL A 95 -2.09 15.92 8.28
N LYS A 96 -3.06 16.79 7.99
CA LYS A 96 -4.02 17.26 8.99
C LYS A 96 -4.96 16.14 9.41
N ARG A 97 -5.15 15.99 10.71
CA ARG A 97 -6.16 15.15 11.36
C ARG A 97 -7.49 15.92 11.44
N ASP A 98 -8.57 15.19 11.76
CA ASP A 98 -9.91 15.76 11.90
C ASP A 98 -10.01 16.79 13.05
N ASP A 99 -9.13 16.68 14.06
CA ASP A 99 -9.04 17.62 15.19
C ASP A 99 -8.18 18.87 14.88
N GLY A 100 -7.70 19.01 13.64
CA GLY A 100 -6.85 20.11 13.19
C GLY A 100 -5.37 19.98 13.54
N THR A 101 -4.98 18.95 14.30
CA THR A 101 -3.56 18.64 14.54
C THR A 101 -2.91 18.04 13.29
N GLU A 102 -1.59 18.01 13.27
CA GLU A 102 -0.83 17.46 12.14
C GLU A 102 -0.12 16.15 12.52
N ALA A 103 -0.14 15.19 11.61
CA ALA A 103 0.60 13.94 11.70
C ALA A 103 1.75 13.95 10.69
N SER A 104 2.95 13.59 11.13
CA SER A 104 4.11 13.40 10.27
C SER A 104 4.75 12.04 10.55
N LEU A 105 5.39 11.47 9.53
CA LEU A 105 6.13 10.23 9.67
C LEU A 105 7.47 10.49 10.37
N ALA A 106 7.85 9.59 11.27
CA ALA A 106 9.21 9.59 11.80
C ALA A 106 10.22 9.35 10.67
N LEU A 107 11.43 9.91 10.78
CA LEU A 107 12.48 9.80 9.74
C LEU A 107 12.78 8.35 9.35
N VAL A 108 12.74 7.44 10.32
CA VAL A 108 12.99 6.02 10.08
C VAL A 108 11.88 5.39 9.22
N ASP A 109 10.64 5.83 9.39
CA ASP A 109 9.48 5.34 8.65
C ASP A 109 9.40 5.98 7.26
N LEU A 110 9.77 7.27 7.14
CA LEU A 110 9.97 7.95 5.85
C LEU A 110 10.95 7.17 4.97
N ARG A 111 12.13 6.84 5.50
CA ARG A 111 13.16 6.08 4.77
C ARG A 111 12.63 4.73 4.29
N ARG A 112 11.88 4.02 5.13
CA ARG A 112 11.25 2.74 4.78
C ARG A 112 10.19 2.91 3.69
N CYS A 113 9.35 3.94 3.78
CA CYS A 113 8.31 4.21 2.78
C CYS A 113 8.92 4.56 1.42
N VAL A 114 9.94 5.43 1.39
CA VAL A 114 10.64 5.81 0.15
C VAL A 114 11.34 4.60 -0.47
N SER A 115 12.07 3.80 0.32
CA SER A 115 12.73 2.60 -0.18
C SER A 115 11.72 1.53 -0.64
N GLY A 116 10.68 1.30 0.17
CA GLY A 116 9.62 0.33 -0.12
C GLY A 116 8.85 0.67 -1.39
N ARG A 117 8.60 1.96 -1.63
CA ARG A 117 7.98 2.45 -2.87
C ARG A 117 8.79 2.08 -4.11
N GLY A 118 10.10 2.34 -4.09
CA GLY A 118 10.99 1.98 -5.20
C GLY A 118 11.05 0.47 -5.44
N LYS A 119 11.20 -0.31 -4.36
CA LYS A 119 11.20 -1.78 -4.43
C LYS A 119 9.90 -2.33 -4.99
N ASN A 120 8.75 -1.81 -4.55
CA ASN A 120 7.44 -2.27 -5.01
C ASN A 120 7.26 -2.07 -6.53
N LEU A 121 7.71 -0.92 -7.05
CA LEU A 121 7.69 -0.65 -8.49
C LEU A 121 8.56 -1.66 -9.26
N VAL A 122 9.80 -1.89 -8.80
CA VAL A 122 10.71 -2.85 -9.43
C VAL A 122 10.14 -4.28 -9.41
N THR A 123 9.67 -4.75 -8.25
CA THR A 123 9.08 -6.08 -8.11
C THR A 123 7.89 -6.28 -9.05
N ARG A 124 7.02 -5.27 -9.19
CA ARG A 124 5.86 -5.33 -10.10
C ARG A 124 6.24 -5.52 -11.57
N THR A 125 7.42 -5.03 -11.97
CA THR A 125 7.95 -5.16 -13.32
C THR A 125 8.75 -6.43 -13.55
N GLN A 126 8.92 -7.28 -12.53
CA GLN A 126 9.60 -8.58 -12.67
C GLN A 126 8.68 -9.62 -13.32
N PRO A 127 9.24 -10.60 -14.06
CA PRO A 127 8.47 -11.71 -14.62
C PRO A 127 7.62 -12.42 -13.55
N GLY A 128 6.38 -12.76 -13.89
CA GLY A 128 5.42 -13.39 -12.97
C GLY A 128 4.58 -12.43 -12.13
N TYR A 129 4.88 -11.12 -12.15
CA TYR A 129 4.05 -10.09 -11.50
C TYR A 129 3.20 -9.29 -12.51
N THR A 130 2.27 -8.48 -11.99
CA THR A 130 1.23 -7.76 -12.76
C THR A 130 1.76 -6.96 -13.96
N HIS A 131 2.97 -6.39 -13.87
CA HIS A 131 3.59 -5.63 -14.95
C HIS A 131 4.89 -6.30 -15.46
N GLY A 132 5.10 -7.58 -15.17
CA GLY A 132 6.29 -8.34 -15.57
C GLY A 132 6.48 -8.39 -17.09
N TRP A 133 5.38 -8.43 -17.83
CA TRP A 133 5.36 -8.37 -19.29
C TRP A 133 5.88 -7.05 -19.85
N CYS A 134 6.01 -5.98 -19.05
CA CYS A 134 6.63 -4.73 -19.50
C CYS A 134 8.17 -4.77 -19.44
N GLY A 135 8.74 -5.60 -18.57
CA GLY A 135 10.19 -5.66 -18.32
C GLY A 135 10.95 -6.59 -19.27
N SER A 136 10.28 -7.49 -19.99
CA SER A 136 10.92 -8.44 -20.89
C SER A 136 11.30 -7.79 -22.23
N TRP A 137 12.54 -7.30 -22.33
CA TRP A 137 13.04 -6.66 -23.55
C TRP A 137 13.14 -7.56 -24.78
N THR A 138 12.94 -8.87 -24.63
CA THR A 138 12.82 -9.80 -25.75
C THR A 138 11.40 -9.73 -26.32
N PRO A 139 11.18 -9.08 -27.48
CA PRO A 139 9.89 -9.15 -28.15
C PRO A 139 9.64 -10.61 -28.50
N SER A 140 8.41 -11.07 -28.33
CA SER A 140 7.99 -12.31 -28.96
C SER A 140 8.27 -12.23 -30.46
N ILE A 141 8.62 -13.34 -31.10
CA ILE A 141 8.74 -13.43 -32.57
C ILE A 141 7.48 -12.87 -33.27
N ASN A 142 6.34 -12.91 -32.59
CA ASN A 142 5.04 -12.44 -33.09
C ASN A 142 4.68 -11.01 -32.62
N CYS A 143 5.62 -10.23 -32.06
CA CYS A 143 5.37 -8.84 -31.69
C CYS A 143 5.38 -7.93 -32.92
N THR A 144 4.28 -7.22 -33.15
CA THR A 144 4.22 -6.14 -34.14
C THR A 144 4.88 -4.86 -33.59
N PRO A 145 5.32 -3.92 -34.45
CA PRO A 145 5.82 -2.62 -34.01
C PRO A 145 4.82 -1.88 -33.10
N ALA A 146 3.52 -2.00 -33.37
CA ALA A 146 2.46 -1.42 -32.55
C ALA A 146 2.47 -1.98 -31.11
N CYS A 147 2.71 -3.29 -30.95
CA CYS A 147 2.82 -3.92 -29.63
C CYS A 147 4.00 -3.34 -28.84
N THR A 148 5.15 -3.13 -29.48
CA THR A 148 6.33 -2.52 -28.83
C THR A 148 6.05 -1.08 -28.40
N THR A 149 5.43 -0.26 -29.26
CA THR A 149 5.06 1.12 -28.93
C THR A 149 4.09 1.19 -27.75
N ILE A 150 3.10 0.29 -27.71
CA ILE A 150 2.15 0.20 -26.59
C ILE A 150 2.87 -0.19 -25.29
N ARG A 151 3.78 -1.16 -25.32
CA ARG A 151 4.59 -1.59 -24.17
C ARG A 151 5.47 -0.46 -23.64
N GLU A 152 6.20 0.21 -24.53
CA GLU A 152 7.06 1.34 -24.15
C GLU A 152 6.26 2.50 -23.58
N SER A 153 5.12 2.83 -24.19
CA SER A 153 4.20 3.86 -23.69
C SER A 153 3.72 3.51 -22.29
N HIS A 154 3.29 2.26 -22.06
CA HIS A 154 2.87 1.80 -20.75
C HIS A 154 3.99 1.88 -19.73
N LEU A 155 5.19 1.37 -20.05
CA LEU A 155 6.34 1.41 -19.15
C LEU A 155 6.71 2.86 -18.79
N ARG A 156 6.72 3.77 -19.77
CA ARG A 156 6.92 5.21 -19.52
C ARG A 156 5.84 5.76 -18.59
N THR A 157 4.58 5.40 -18.78
CA THR A 157 3.51 5.81 -17.87
C THR A 157 3.70 5.23 -16.48
N LEU A 158 4.06 3.95 -16.32
CA LEU A 158 4.31 3.34 -15.00
C LEU A 158 5.47 4.06 -14.27
N LEU A 159 6.56 4.34 -14.98
CA LEU A 159 7.73 5.04 -14.43
C LEU A 159 7.45 6.52 -14.12
N ALA A 160 6.66 7.19 -14.96
CA ALA A 160 6.23 8.57 -14.75
C ALA A 160 5.16 8.69 -13.67
N THR A 161 4.43 7.61 -13.38
CA THR A 161 3.35 7.59 -12.41
C THR A 161 3.92 7.78 -11.01
N ARG A 162 3.61 8.95 -10.44
CA ARG A 162 3.99 9.31 -9.07
C ARG A 162 3.10 8.66 -8.01
N SER A 163 2.03 7.96 -8.38
CA SER A 163 1.07 7.33 -7.45
C SER A 163 1.01 5.81 -7.61
N LEU A 164 1.34 5.05 -6.57
CA LEU A 164 1.22 3.59 -6.64
C LEU A 164 -0.24 3.15 -6.86
N LYS A 165 -1.20 3.87 -6.27
CA LYS A 165 -2.63 3.63 -6.48
C LYS A 165 -3.03 3.70 -7.95
N ALA A 166 -2.46 4.65 -8.69
CA ALA A 166 -2.67 4.71 -10.12
C ALA A 166 -2.17 3.42 -10.79
N LEU A 167 -1.02 2.84 -10.39
CA LEU A 167 -0.56 1.56 -10.96
C LEU A 167 -1.55 0.41 -10.75
N PHE A 168 -2.25 0.35 -9.61
CA PHE A 168 -3.25 -0.68 -9.35
C PHE A 168 -4.48 -0.54 -10.27
N ASN A 169 -5.05 0.66 -10.32
CA ASN A 169 -6.28 0.92 -11.07
C ASN A 169 -6.04 1.03 -12.58
N PHE A 170 -4.85 1.48 -12.98
CA PHE A 170 -4.51 1.70 -14.37
C PHE A 170 -4.51 0.38 -15.15
N SER A 171 -4.24 -0.76 -14.51
CA SER A 171 -4.17 -2.04 -15.22
C SER A 171 -5.49 -2.42 -15.90
N SER A 172 -6.65 -2.37 -15.22
CA SER A 172 -7.92 -2.85 -15.81
C SER A 172 -8.42 -1.96 -16.96
N GLU A 173 -8.39 -0.64 -16.79
CA GLU A 173 -8.82 0.31 -17.83
C GLU A 173 -7.83 0.38 -18.99
N TRP A 174 -6.53 0.38 -18.70
CA TRP A 174 -5.49 0.38 -19.73
C TRP A 174 -5.52 -0.91 -20.53
N VAL A 175 -5.66 -2.07 -19.86
CA VAL A 175 -5.81 -3.38 -20.51
C VAL A 175 -7.04 -3.33 -21.41
N ALA A 176 -8.22 -2.96 -20.93
CA ALA A 176 -9.41 -2.89 -21.78
C ALA A 176 -9.20 -2.04 -23.06
N LYS A 177 -8.48 -0.91 -22.95
CA LYS A 177 -8.21 -0.01 -24.08
C LYS A 177 -7.14 -0.52 -25.04
N HIS A 178 -6.07 -1.16 -24.57
CA HIS A 178 -4.89 -1.49 -25.38
C HIS A 178 -4.71 -2.99 -25.66
N HIS A 179 -5.48 -3.85 -25.00
CA HIS A 179 -5.50 -5.31 -25.21
C HIS A 179 -5.72 -5.73 -26.68
N PRO A 180 -6.49 -5.02 -27.52
CA PRO A 180 -6.58 -5.35 -28.95
C PRO A 180 -5.25 -5.21 -29.72
N GLY A 181 -4.34 -4.35 -29.26
CA GLY A 181 -3.04 -4.10 -29.91
C GLY A 181 -1.88 -4.96 -29.39
N LEU A 182 -2.11 -5.79 -28.37
CA LEU A 182 -1.10 -6.66 -27.76
C LEU A 182 -1.13 -8.05 -28.40
N CYS A 183 0.05 -8.63 -28.65
CA CYS A 183 0.15 -10.02 -29.11
C CYS A 183 -0.15 -11.00 -27.95
N ALA A 184 -0.42 -12.27 -28.26
CA ALA A 184 -0.76 -13.28 -27.24
C ALA A 184 0.32 -13.47 -26.16
N ALA A 185 1.59 -13.20 -26.47
CA ALA A 185 2.69 -13.28 -25.52
C ALA A 185 2.84 -12.01 -24.64
N CYS A 186 2.12 -10.94 -24.96
CA CYS A 186 2.14 -9.66 -24.23
C CYS A 186 0.78 -9.29 -23.63
N LYS A 187 -0.21 -10.20 -23.72
CA LYS A 187 -1.46 -10.16 -22.96
C LYS A 187 -1.25 -10.82 -21.61
#